data_AF-A0A1J5QRZ8-F1
#
_entry.id   AF-A0A1J5QRZ8-F1
#
_cell.length_a   1.000
_cell.length_b   1.000
_cell.length_c   1.000
_cell.angle_alpha   90.00
_cell.angle_beta   90.00
_cell.angle_gamma   90.00
#
_symmetry.space_group_name_H-M   'P 1'
#
loop_
_entity.id
_entity.type
_entity.pdbx_description
1 polymer ?
#
loop_
_entity_poly.entity_id
_entity_poly.type
_entity_poly.pdbx_seq_one_letter_code
_entity_poly.pdbx_strand_id
1 'polypeptide(L)'
;MGMDREVMEHFPTLLSRAESDAFADHCQALLEAQGWGFWAVECKHGSALAGFVGLRAVHASLPFAPGVEIGWRLARRIDAPSPG
;
A
#
# COMPACT_ATOMS: atom_id res chain seq x y z
N MET A 1 -1.69 -9.01 -3.35
CA MET A 1 -0.78 -8.56 -2.26
C MET A 1 -1.23 -8.98 -0.88
N GLY A 2 -2.39 -8.52 -0.37
CA GLY A 2 -2.81 -8.79 1.01
C GLY A 2 -2.94 -10.28 1.38
N MET A 3 -3.13 -11.15 0.39
CA MET A 3 -3.21 -12.62 0.56
C MET A 3 -1.90 -13.36 0.27
N ASP A 4 -0.84 -12.67 -0.19
CA ASP A 4 0.44 -13.30 -0.52
C ASP A 4 1.27 -13.44 0.78
N ARG A 5 1.61 -14.69 1.14
CA ARG A 5 2.32 -15.03 2.37
C ARG A 5 3.71 -14.43 2.46
N GLU A 6 4.41 -14.33 1.35
CA GLU A 6 5.77 -13.77 1.32
C GLU A 6 5.71 -12.24 1.48
N VAL A 7 4.72 -11.59 0.85
CA VAL A 7 4.51 -10.13 1.01
C VAL A 7 4.10 -9.76 2.43
N MET A 8 3.39 -10.66 3.11
CA MET A 8 2.80 -10.44 4.43
C MET A 8 3.58 -11.12 5.58
N GLU A 9 4.79 -11.63 5.35
CA GLU A 9 5.55 -12.45 6.30
C GLU A 9 5.75 -11.77 7.67
N HIS A 10 5.93 -10.45 7.67
CA HIS A 10 6.13 -9.64 8.88
C HIS A 10 4.86 -8.94 9.38
N PHE A 11 3.70 -9.27 8.81
CA PHE A 11 2.40 -8.78 9.27
C PHE A 11 1.70 -9.83 10.14
N PRO A 12 0.85 -9.40 11.09
CA PRO A 12 0.17 -10.33 12.00
C PRO A 12 -0.70 -11.36 11.29
N THR A 13 -1.36 -10.95 10.20
CA THR A 13 -2.28 -11.79 9.44
C THR A 13 -2.26 -11.42 7.96
N LEU A 14 -2.66 -12.38 7.12
CA LEU A 14 -3.08 -12.08 5.75
C LEU A 14 -4.38 -11.27 5.78
N LEU A 15 -4.60 -10.47 4.73
CA LEU A 15 -5.85 -9.78 4.50
C LEU A 15 -6.70 -10.59 3.53
N SER A 16 -7.99 -10.70 3.81
CA SER A 16 -9.00 -11.10 2.83
C SER A 16 -9.10 -10.07 1.70
N ARG A 17 -9.87 -10.41 0.66
CA ARG A 17 -10.19 -9.47 -0.42
C ARG A 17 -10.91 -8.23 0.12
N ALA A 18 -11.92 -8.43 0.96
CA ALA A 18 -12.69 -7.34 1.56
C ALA A 18 -11.82 -6.42 2.45
N GLU A 19 -10.92 -6.98 3.24
CA GLU A 19 -9.97 -6.18 4.05
C GLU A 19 -8.95 -5.43 3.19
N SER A 20 -8.53 -6.03 2.07
CA SER A 20 -7.64 -5.35 1.11
C SER A 20 -8.36 -4.18 0.42
N ASP A 21 -9.61 -4.38 0.01
CA ASP A 21 -10.44 -3.35 -0.62
C ASP A 21 -10.71 -2.20 0.39
N ALA A 22 -11.10 -2.53 1.63
CA ALA A 22 -11.31 -1.53 2.69
C ALA A 22 -10.04 -0.71 3.01
N PHE A 23 -8.86 -1.34 2.97
CA PHE A 23 -7.60 -0.62 3.12
C PHE A 23 -7.33 0.34 1.95
N ALA A 24 -7.63 -0.07 0.72
CA ALA A 24 -7.48 0.78 -0.46
C ALA A 24 -8.42 1.99 -0.40
N ASP A 25 -9.70 1.77 -0.07
CA ASP A 25 -10.70 2.83 0.09
C ASP A 25 -10.28 3.83 1.16
N HIS A 26 -9.74 3.34 2.28
CA HIS A 26 -9.23 4.20 3.34
C HIS A 26 -8.03 5.06 2.88
N CYS A 27 -7.08 4.48 2.14
CA CYS A 27 -5.96 5.23 1.58
C CYS A 27 -6.45 6.30 0.60
N GLN A 28 -7.41 5.97 -0.27
CA GLN A 28 -8.00 6.91 -1.21
C GLN A 28 -8.69 8.07 -0.49
N ALA A 29 -9.53 7.80 0.51
CA ALA A 29 -10.21 8.84 1.27
C ALA A 29 -9.22 9.79 1.97
N LEU A 30 -8.11 9.27 2.50
CA LEU A 30 -7.05 10.10 3.06
C LEU A 30 -6.36 10.94 1.99
N LEU A 31 -6.01 10.35 0.84
CA LEU A 31 -5.42 11.09 -0.27
C LEU A 31 -6.32 12.25 -0.72
N GLU A 32 -7.63 12.02 -0.85
CA GLU A 32 -8.60 13.05 -1.22
C GLU A 32 -8.71 14.16 -0.16
N ALA A 33 -8.64 13.80 1.13
CA ALA A 33 -8.78 14.75 2.22
C ALA A 33 -7.56 15.67 2.44
N GLN A 34 -6.33 15.16 2.25
CA GLN A 34 -5.10 15.90 2.57
C GLN A 34 -4.12 16.07 1.39
N GLY A 35 -4.34 15.42 0.24
CA GLY A 35 -3.50 15.54 -0.95
C GLY A 35 -2.21 14.71 -0.95
N TRP A 36 -1.94 13.98 0.13
CA TRP A 36 -0.78 13.09 0.26
C TRP A 36 -1.09 11.88 1.13
N GLY A 37 -0.38 10.76 0.94
CA GLY A 37 -0.76 9.50 1.59
C GLY A 37 0.03 8.31 1.06
N PHE A 38 -0.56 7.12 1.19
CA PHE A 38 -0.09 5.94 0.45
C PHE A 38 -0.71 5.93 -0.94
N TRP A 39 0.12 6.09 -1.98
CA TRP A 39 -0.32 6.02 -3.37
C TRP A 39 -0.21 4.61 -3.91
N ALA A 40 -1.14 4.24 -4.80
CA ALA A 40 -1.00 3.08 -5.65
C ALA A 40 0.25 3.21 -6.54
N VAL A 41 1.00 2.13 -6.68
CA VAL A 41 2.13 2.03 -7.59
C VAL A 41 1.74 1.14 -8.75
N GLU A 42 1.95 1.64 -9.96
CA GLU A 42 1.80 0.89 -11.21
C GLU A 42 3.15 0.84 -11.94
N CYS A 43 3.39 -0.23 -12.68
CA CYS A 43 4.55 -0.32 -13.54
C CYS A 43 4.39 0.60 -14.75
N LYS A 44 5.42 1.36 -15.13
CA LYS A 44 5.36 2.29 -16.28
C LYS A 44 4.86 1.66 -17.59
N HIS A 45 5.13 0.36 -17.79
CA HIS A 45 4.75 -0.37 -19.00
C HIS A 45 3.65 -1.42 -18.74
N GLY A 46 2.89 -1.31 -17.65
CA GLY A 46 1.81 -2.25 -17.35
C GLY A 46 0.69 -1.60 -16.53
N SER A 47 -0.53 -2.09 -16.68
CA SER A 47 -1.68 -1.64 -15.89
C SER A 47 -1.88 -2.44 -14.60
N ALA A 48 -0.91 -3.30 -14.25
CA ALA A 48 -0.98 -4.10 -13.04
C ALA A 48 -0.56 -3.26 -11.83
N LEU A 49 -1.42 -3.26 -10.81
CA LEU A 49 -1.10 -2.68 -9.51
C LEU A 49 0.09 -3.43 -8.89
N ALA A 50 1.21 -2.73 -8.80
CA ALA A 50 2.43 -3.19 -8.17
C ALA A 50 2.42 -3.03 -6.65
N GLY A 51 1.48 -2.24 -6.11
CA GLY A 51 1.22 -2.12 -4.69
C GLY A 51 1.02 -0.69 -4.24
N PHE A 52 1.59 -0.31 -3.10
CA PHE A 52 1.56 1.06 -2.63
C PHE A 52 2.89 1.50 -2.01
N VAL A 53 3.17 2.79 -2.12
CA VAL A 53 4.28 3.49 -1.47
C VAL A 53 3.80 4.89 -1.09
N GLY A 54 4.25 5.41 0.04
CA GLY A 54 3.95 6.80 0.36
C GLY A 54 4.22 7.17 1.80
N LEU A 55 3.65 8.30 2.18
CA LEU A 55 3.86 8.94 3.47
C LEU A 55 2.55 8.99 4.25
N ARG A 56 2.63 8.88 5.57
CA ARG A 56 1.46 9.04 6.44
C ARG A 56 1.84 9.77 7.73
N ALA A 57 0.91 10.53 8.30
CA ALA A 57 1.11 11.04 9.65
C ALA A 57 1.15 9.87 10.64
N VAL A 58 2.13 9.87 11.54
CA VAL A 58 2.21 8.86 12.60
C VAL A 58 1.01 9.00 13.53
N HIS A 59 0.51 7.89 14.07
CA HIS A 59 -0.63 7.93 14.98
C HIS A 59 -0.29 8.78 16.22
N ALA A 60 -1.22 9.65 16.64
CA ALA A 60 -0.98 10.62 17.70
C ALA A 60 -0.64 9.99 19.07
N SER A 61 -0.97 8.71 19.27
CA SER A 61 -0.64 7.98 20.50
C SER A 61 0.81 7.49 20.58
N LEU A 62 1.60 7.63 19.51
CA LEU A 62 3.00 7.18 19.50
C LEU A 62 3.90 8.21 20.19
N PRO A 63 4.94 7.78 20.93
CA PRO A 63 5.75 8.67 21.77
C PRO A 63 6.61 9.67 20.98
N PHE A 64 6.78 9.46 19.67
CA PHE A 64 7.49 10.35 18.76
C PHE A 64 6.56 11.19 17.88
N ALA A 65 5.26 11.22 18.17
CA ALA A 65 4.35 12.16 17.54
C ALA A 65 4.64 13.61 18.02
N PRO A 66 4.54 14.62 17.15
CA PRO A 66 4.17 14.54 15.73
C PRO A 66 5.33 14.04 14.85
N GLY A 67 4.98 13.31 13.79
CA GLY A 67 5.94 12.78 12.83
C GLY A 67 5.27 12.29 11.55
N VAL A 68 6.09 12.00 10.54
CA VAL A 68 5.67 11.42 9.27
C VAL A 68 6.40 10.09 9.09
N GLU A 69 5.65 9.03 8.83
CA GLU A 69 6.20 7.74 8.44
C GLU A 69 6.22 7.59 6.93
N ILE A 70 7.19 6.81 6.44
CA ILE A 70 7.20 6.26 5.09
C ILE A 70 6.89 4.77 5.18
N GLY A 71 6.10 4.28 4.23
CA GLY A 71 5.73 2.87 4.17
C GLY A 71 5.49 2.40 2.75
N TRP A 72 5.64 1.10 2.55
CA TRP A 72 5.42 0.44 1.28
C TRP A 72 4.98 -1.00 1.48
N ARG A 73 4.20 -1.49 0.52
CA ARG A 73 3.97 -2.91 0.31
C ARG A 73 3.89 -3.13 -1.19
N LEU A 74 4.72 -4.02 -1.70
CA LEU A 74 4.82 -4.29 -3.14
C LEU A 74 4.47 -5.75 -3.43
N ALA A 75 3.89 -5.99 -4.60
CA ALA A 75 3.66 -7.32 -5.11
C ALA A 75 4.99 -8.03 -5.33
N ARG A 76 5.08 -9.28 -4.89
CA ARG A 76 6.28 -10.13 -5.06
C ARG A 76 6.66 -10.31 -6.53
N ARG A 77 5.65 -10.44 -7.40
CA ARG A 77 5.81 -10.47 -8.85
C ARG A 77 4.82 -9.51 -9.46
N ILE A 78 5.29 -8.80 -10.46
CA ILE A 78 4.47 -7.98 -11.33
C ILE A 78 4.62 -8.61 -12.71
N ASP A 79 3.53 -9.13 -13.26
CA ASP A 79 3.56 -9.69 -14.60
C ASP A 79 3.75 -8.52 -15.57
N ALA A 80 4.99 -8.33 -16.02
CA ALA A 80 5.28 -7.40 -17.09
C ALA A 80 4.71 -7.99 -18.38
N PRO A 81 4.09 -7.19 -19.26
CA PRO A 81 3.71 -7.68 -20.57
C PRO A 81 4.94 -8.22 -21.29
N SER A 82 4.78 -9.34 -22.00
CA SER A 82 5.85 -9.88 -22.85
C SER A 82 6.40 -8.78 -23.74
N PRO A 83 7.74 -8.64 -23.87
CA PRO A 83 8.30 -7.74 -24.87
C PRO A 83 7.86 -8.26 -26.24
N GLY A 84 6.98 -7.50 -26.89
CA GLY A 84 6.64 -7.66 -28.30
C GLY A 84 7.72 -7.08 -29.20
#